data_AF-A0A919UGN0-F1
#
_entry.id   AF-A0A919UGN0-F1
#
_cell.length_a   1.000
_cell.length_b   1.000
_cell.length_c   1.000
_cell.angle_alpha   90.00
_cell.angle_beta   90.00
_cell.angle_gamma   90.00
#
_symmetry.space_group_name_H-M   'P 1'
#
loop_
_entity.id
_entity.type
_entity.pdbx_description
1 polymer ?
#
loop_
_entity_poly.entity_id
_entity_poly.type
_entity_poly.pdbx_seq_one_letter_code
_entity_poly.pdbx_strand_id
1 'polypeptide(L)'
;MAGLRREELAQLAGVSVSYYIRLEQGQRGNASDEVLAALARALRLSDQERKHLFTLARGPAPAAPPAPPVETARPGVRRLLDAMTEVPAVVLGRFG
;
A
#
# COMPACT_ATOMS: atom_id res chain seq x y z
N MET A 1 -10.46 27.21 -25.41
CA MET A 1 -11.02 26.65 -24.17
C MET A 1 -9.96 26.78 -23.09
N ALA A 2 -10.16 27.63 -22.09
CA ALA A 2 -9.23 27.73 -20.97
C ALA A 2 -9.40 26.48 -20.10
N GLY A 3 -8.34 25.68 -19.98
CA GLY A 3 -8.35 24.53 -19.07
C GLY A 3 -8.49 25.01 -17.62
N LEU A 4 -9.24 24.25 -16.82
CA LEU A 4 -9.38 24.50 -15.38
C LEU A 4 -7.99 24.59 -14.74
N ARG A 5 -7.75 25.63 -13.94
CA ARG A 5 -6.51 25.73 -13.17
C ARG A 5 -6.52 24.63 -12.11
N ARG A 6 -5.35 24.11 -11.76
CA ARG A 6 -5.19 23.07 -10.72
C ARG A 6 -5.88 23.43 -9.40
N GLU A 7 -5.90 24.71 -9.08
CA GLU A 7 -6.57 25.28 -7.90
C GLU A 7 -8.10 25.15 -7.97
N GLU A 8 -8.71 25.50 -9.10
CA GLU A 8 -10.17 25.39 -9.32
C GLU A 8 -10.63 23.92 -9.28
N LEU A 9 -9.79 23.03 -9.82
CA LEU A 9 -10.06 21.58 -9.85
C LEU A 9 -10.01 20.97 -8.44
N ALA A 10 -9.01 21.33 -7.64
CA ALA A 10 -8.90 20.90 -6.24
C ALA A 10 -10.08 21.40 -5.39
N GLN A 11 -10.48 22.66 -5.60
CA GLN A 11 -11.60 23.28 -4.89
C GLN A 11 -12.94 22.62 -5.25
N LEU A 12 -13.18 22.36 -6.54
CA LEU A 12 -14.35 21.60 -7.02
C LEU A 12 -14.38 20.15 -6.53
N ALA A 13 -13.20 19.54 -6.37
CA ALA A 13 -13.07 18.16 -5.89
C ALA A 13 -13.09 18.03 -4.36
N GLY A 14 -13.12 19.15 -3.62
CA GLY A 14 -13.11 19.14 -2.15
C GLY A 14 -11.78 18.64 -1.55
N VAL A 15 -10.68 18.75 -2.28
CA VAL A 15 -9.34 18.31 -1.85
C VAL A 15 -8.37 19.47 -1.80
N SER A 16 -7.35 19.36 -0.93
CA SER A 16 -6.30 20.37 -0.89
C SER A 16 -5.46 20.34 -2.17
N VAL A 17 -4.96 21.51 -2.58
CA VAL A 17 -4.03 21.64 -3.72
C VAL A 17 -2.79 20.76 -3.52
N SER A 18 -2.28 20.67 -2.29
CA SER A 18 -1.16 19.79 -1.93
C SER A 18 -1.48 18.29 -2.05
N TYR A 19 -2.77 17.90 -1.99
CA TYR A 19 -3.21 16.55 -2.27
C TYR A 19 -3.24 16.28 -3.77
N TYR A 20 -3.76 17.21 -4.57
CA TYR A 20 -3.75 17.12 -6.04
C TYR A 20 -2.32 17.07 -6.61
N ILE A 21 -1.39 17.87 -6.06
CA ILE A 21 0.03 17.83 -6.47
C ILE A 21 0.66 16.46 -6.14
N ARG A 22 0.38 15.87 -4.98
CA ARG A 22 0.88 14.53 -4.62
C ARG A 22 0.30 13.45 -5.54
N LEU A 23 -0.97 13.60 -5.95
CA LEU A 23 -1.62 12.73 -6.91
C LEU A 23 -0.93 12.80 -8.28
N GLU A 24 -0.65 14.00 -8.80
CA GLU A 24 0.09 14.18 -10.07
C GLU A 24 1.52 13.63 -9.99
N GLN A 25 2.17 13.74 -8.84
CA GLN A 25 3.53 13.22 -8.63
C GLN A 25 3.60 11.70 -8.43
N GLY A 26 2.45 10.99 -8.43
CA GLY A 26 2.41 9.56 -8.19
C GLY A 26 2.93 9.15 -6.80
N GLN A 27 2.99 10.09 -5.86
CA GLN A 27 3.42 9.82 -4.48
C GLN A 27 2.31 9.04 -3.77
N ARG A 28 2.48 7.72 -3.86
CA ARG A 28 1.67 6.62 -3.35
C ARG A 28 0.86 6.98 -2.09
N GLY A 29 -0.38 7.36 -2.32
CA GLY A 29 -1.48 7.23 -1.38
C GLY A 29 -2.71 6.98 -2.24
N ASN A 30 -3.38 5.84 -2.08
CA ASN A 30 -4.62 5.54 -2.78
C ASN A 30 -5.54 6.75 -2.63
N ALA A 31 -5.88 7.40 -3.74
CA ALA A 31 -6.87 8.46 -3.72
C ALA A 31 -8.16 7.89 -3.13
N SER A 32 -8.78 8.58 -2.17
CA SER A 32 -10.03 8.05 -1.63
C SER A 32 -11.09 7.97 -2.73
N ASP A 33 -12.01 7.00 -2.62
CA ASP A 33 -13.11 6.86 -3.59
C ASP A 33 -13.94 8.15 -3.69
N GLU A 34 -14.04 8.93 -2.62
CA GLU A 34 -14.69 10.25 -2.61
C GLU A 34 -13.96 11.28 -3.48
N VAL A 35 -12.63 11.34 -3.38
CA VAL A 35 -11.81 12.26 -4.20
C VAL A 35 -11.90 11.89 -5.67
N LEU A 36 -11.82 10.60 -6.01
CA LEU A 36 -11.97 10.13 -7.38
C LEU A 36 -13.38 10.43 -7.94
N ALA A 37 -14.42 10.30 -7.11
CA ALA A 37 -15.78 10.66 -7.50
C ALA A 37 -15.93 12.17 -7.72
N ALA A 38 -15.27 13.00 -6.93
CA ALA A 38 -15.30 14.45 -7.07
C ALA A 38 -14.53 14.92 -8.32
N LEU A 39 -13.36 14.32 -8.60
CA LEU A 39 -12.60 14.54 -9.83
C LEU A 39 -13.39 14.13 -11.08
N ALA A 40 -14.04 12.96 -11.06
CA ALA A 40 -14.87 12.49 -12.17
C ALA A 40 -16.03 13.45 -12.47
N ARG A 41 -16.67 14.01 -11.43
CA ARG A 41 -17.71 15.04 -11.59
C ARG A 41 -17.15 16.35 -12.14
N ALA A 42 -16.03 16.84 -11.60
CA ALA A 42 -15.41 18.10 -12.01
C ALA A 42 -14.96 18.06 -13.48
N LEU A 43 -14.43 16.92 -13.93
CA LEU A 43 -13.98 16.69 -15.30
C LEU A 43 -15.10 16.26 -16.26
N ARG A 44 -16.35 16.10 -15.77
CA ARG A 44 -17.50 15.60 -16.55
C ARG A 44 -17.19 14.29 -17.28
N LEU A 45 -16.51 13.37 -16.62
CA LEU A 45 -16.15 12.07 -17.18
C LEU A 45 -17.39 11.21 -17.42
N SER A 46 -17.39 10.46 -18.51
CA SER A 46 -18.33 9.38 -18.76
C SER A 46 -18.15 8.22 -17.78
N ASP A 47 -19.12 7.32 -17.71
CA ASP A 47 -19.04 6.13 -16.86
C ASP A 47 -17.83 5.24 -17.18
N GLN A 48 -17.42 5.18 -18.44
CA GLN A 48 -16.25 4.41 -18.88
C GLN A 48 -14.95 5.06 -18.41
N GLU A 49 -14.82 6.38 -18.56
CA GLU A 49 -13.65 7.14 -18.11
C GLU A 49 -13.56 7.15 -16.58
N ARG A 50 -14.70 7.21 -15.89
CA ARG A 50 -14.76 7.04 -14.44
C ARG A 50 -14.25 5.67 -14.01
N LYS A 51 -14.71 4.58 -14.63
CA LYS A 51 -14.18 3.24 -14.33
C LYS A 51 -12.68 3.13 -14.59
N HIS A 52 -12.20 3.78 -15.65
CA HIS A 52 -10.78 3.81 -15.97
C HIS A 52 -9.97 4.57 -14.91
N LEU A 53 -10.43 5.74 -14.49
CA LEU A 53 -9.83 6.55 -13.42
C LEU A 53 -9.71 5.75 -12.11
N PHE A 54 -10.78 5.08 -11.70
CA PHE A 54 -10.77 4.25 -10.48
C PHE A 54 -9.83 3.04 -10.59
N THR A 55 -9.71 2.46 -11.78
CA THR A 55 -8.74 1.38 -12.05
C THR A 55 -7.30 1.88 -11.91
N LEU A 56 -6.98 3.04 -12.50
CA LEU A 56 -5.65 3.63 -12.41
C LEU A 56 -5.28 4.01 -10.96
N ALA A 57 -6.24 4.56 -10.21
CA ALA A 57 -6.01 5.03 -8.86
C ALA A 57 -5.83 3.92 -7.81
N ARG A 58 -6.41 2.73 -8.03
CA ARG A 58 -6.25 1.58 -7.13
C ARG A 58 -4.84 0.99 -7.19
N GLY A 59 -4.13 1.19 -8.30
CA GLY A 59 -2.79 0.68 -8.51
C GLY A 59 -2.69 -0.85 -8.36
N PRO A 60 -1.51 -1.45 -8.60
CA PRO A 60 -1.24 -2.79 -8.11
C PRO A 60 -1.30 -2.76 -6.58
N ALA A 61 -2.00 -3.74 -5.99
CA ALA A 61 -1.98 -3.92 -4.54
C ALA A 61 -0.52 -3.93 -4.07
N PRO A 62 -0.20 -3.28 -2.93
CA PRO A 62 1.16 -3.38 -2.38
C PRO A 62 1.53 -4.85 -2.29
N ALA A 63 2.71 -5.19 -2.80
CA ALA A 63 3.22 -6.54 -2.71
C ALA A 63 3.10 -6.99 -1.26
N ALA A 64 2.57 -8.20 -1.04
CA ALA A 64 2.52 -8.76 0.29
C ALA A 64 3.92 -8.64 0.92
N PRO A 65 4.04 -8.23 2.19
CA PRO A 65 5.33 -8.15 2.84
C PRO A 65 6.01 -9.53 2.71
N PRO A 66 7.34 -9.56 2.48
CA PRO A 66 8.05 -10.83 2.38
C PRO A 66 7.77 -11.66 3.63
N ALA A 67 7.61 -12.97 3.44
CA ALA A 67 7.46 -13.89 4.55
C ALA A 67 8.64 -13.70 5.53
N PRO A 68 8.40 -13.75 6.86
CA PRO A 68 9.48 -13.63 7.82
C PRO A 68 10.52 -14.73 7.56
N PRO A 69 11.83 -14.43 7.72
CA PRO A 69 12.87 -15.44 7.53
C PRO A 69 12.64 -16.62 8.49
N VAL A 70 12.83 -17.83 7.98
CA VAL A 70 12.78 -19.07 8.79
C VAL A 70 13.85 -18.98 9.87
N GLU A 71 13.42 -19.07 11.12
CA GLU A 71 14.33 -19.00 12.26
C GLU A 71 15.09 -20.32 12.39
N THR A 72 16.42 -20.24 12.41
CA THR A 72 17.28 -21.40 12.55
C THR A 72 18.05 -21.34 13.85
N ALA A 73 18.07 -22.45 14.59
CA ALA A 73 18.84 -22.55 15.81
C ALA A 73 20.34 -22.35 15.50
N ARG A 74 21.02 -21.56 16.33
CA ARG A 74 22.47 -21.35 16.19
C ARG A 74 23.20 -22.70 16.26
N PRO A 75 24.30 -22.92 15.51
CA PRO A 75 25.01 -24.20 15.51
C PRO A 75 25.47 -24.70 16.88
N GLY A 76 25.73 -23.80 17.83
CA GLY A 76 26.05 -24.17 19.22
C GLY A 76 24.85 -24.72 19.99
N VAL A 77 23.66 -24.13 19.81
CA VAL A 77 22.41 -24.59 20.43
C VAL A 77 22.02 -25.97 19.87
N ARG A 78 22.20 -26.17 18.57
CA ARG A 78 21.95 -27.47 17.93
C ARG A 78 22.89 -28.55 18.47
N ARG A 79 24.19 -28.27 18.57
CA ARG A 79 25.17 -29.19 19.17
C ARG A 79 24.86 -29.53 20.63
N LEU A 80 24.37 -28.57 21.41
CA LEU A 80 23.96 -28.82 22.78
C LEU A 80 22.74 -29.75 22.84
N LEU A 81 21.74 -29.51 21.99
CA LEU A 81 20.57 -30.39 21.86
C LEU A 81 20.96 -31.79 21.41
N ASP A 82 21.85 -31.91 20.44
CA ASP A 82 22.35 -33.20 19.94
C ASP A 82 23.09 -33.99 21.05
N ALA A 83 23.64 -33.30 22.07
CA ALA A 83 24.29 -33.92 23.22
C ALA A 83 23.30 -34.33 24.34
N MET A 84 22.05 -33.87 24.29
CA MET A 84 21.01 -34.16 25.29
C MET A 84 20.18 -35.37 24.87
N THR A 85 20.79 -36.55 24.82
CA THR A 85 20.16 -37.78 24.31
C THR A 85 19.12 -38.38 25.24
N GLU A 86 19.27 -38.19 26.55
CA GLU A 86 18.45 -38.84 27.59
C GLU A 86 17.29 -37.98 28.10
N VAL A 87 17.14 -36.75 27.59
CA VAL A 87 16.12 -35.80 28.06
C VAL A 87 15.43 -35.11 26.89
N PRO A 88 14.08 -35.06 26.86
CA PRO A 88 13.36 -34.28 25.86
C PRO A 88 13.72 -32.79 25.95
N ALA A 89 14.09 -32.19 24.82
CA ALA A 89 14.44 -30.78 24.71
C ALA A 89 13.82 -30.15 23.46
N VAL A 90 13.50 -28.85 23.54
CA VAL A 90 12.97 -28.06 22.41
C VAL A 90 13.62 -26.68 22.38
N VAL A 91 13.83 -26.13 21.18
CA VAL A 91 14.23 -24.73 20.99
C VAL A 91 12.99 -23.91 20.65
N LEU A 92 12.70 -22.91 21.48
CA LEU A 92 11.67 -21.92 21.21
C LEU A 92 12.30 -20.74 20.47
N GLY A 93 11.68 -20.34 19.37
CA GLY A 93 12.11 -19.16 18.60
C GLY A 93 11.69 -17.85 19.29
N ARG A 94 11.90 -16.71 18.63
CA ARG A 94 11.60 -15.39 19.20
C ARG A 94 10.15 -15.18 19.68
N PHE A 95 9.20 -16.01 19.21
CA PHE A 95 7.77 -15.90 19.51
C PHE A 95 7.21 -17.03 20.39
N GLY A 96 8.06 -17.93 20.91
CA GLY A 96 7.63 -19.05 21.76
C GLY A 96 7.22 -20.26 20.95
#